data_AF-A0A2J7X362-F1
#
_entry.id   AF-A0A2J7X362-F1
#
_cell.length_a   1.000
_cell.length_b   1.000
_cell.length_c   1.000
_cell.angle_alpha   90.00
_cell.angle_beta   90.00
_cell.angle_gamma   90.00
#
_symmetry.space_group_name_H-M   'P 1'
#
loop_
_entity.id
_entity.type
_entity.pdbx_description
1 polymer ?
#
loop_
_entity_poly.entity_id
_entity_poly.type
_entity_poly.pdbx_seq_one_letter_code
_entity_poly.pdbx_strand_id
1 'polypeptide(L)' 'MVEHIQGEAGVVVPDPGYLAGAHRLLKQHNALLIADEVQTGLCRTGRMLACDWEDVKPDIL' A
#
# COMPACT_ATOMS: atom_id res chain seq x y z
N MET A 1 -4.42 7.94 2.76
CA MET A 1 -4.30 7.42 1.38
C MET A 1 -2.83 7.38 1.04
N VAL A 2 -2.36 6.27 0.47
CA VAL A 2 -0.95 6.07 0.12
C VAL A 2 -0.85 5.24 -1.15
N GLU A 3 0.08 5.59 -2.04
CA GLU A 3 0.56 4.70 -3.10
C GLU A 3 1.55 3.71 -2.50
N HIS A 4 1.41 2.41 -2.76
CA HIS A 4 2.33 1.42 -2.19
C HIS A 4 3.78 1.63 -2.65
N ILE A 5 3.96 1.97 -3.92
CA ILE A 5 5.22 2.45 -4.51
C ILE A 5 4.89 3.80 -5.14
N GLN A 6 5.55 4.88 -4.72
CA GLN A 6 5.25 6.20 -5.26
C GLN A 6 5.77 6.30 -6.69
N GLY A 7 4.86 6.39 -7.66
CA GLY A 7 5.22 6.37 -9.07
C GLY A 7 5.92 7.64 -9.52
N GLU A 8 5.16 8.73 -9.50
CA GLU A 8 5.57 10.05 -9.99
C GLU A 8 6.69 10.69 -9.15
N ALA A 9 6.88 10.23 -7.90
CA ALA A 9 7.98 10.65 -7.04
C ALA A 9 9.33 10.00 -7.40
N GLY A 10 9.39 9.19 -8.46
CA GLY A 10 10.61 8.54 -8.94
C GLY A 10 10.72 7.06 -8.56
N VAL A 11 9.60 6.33 -8.54
CA VAL A 11 9.54 4.89 -8.21
C VAL A 11 10.16 4.60 -6.85
N VAL A 12 9.61 5.22 -5.81
CA VAL A 12 10.10 5.06 -4.44
C VAL A 12 9.49 3.80 -3.84
N VAL A 13 10.33 2.77 -3.68
CA VAL A 13 9.97 1.54 -2.99
C VAL A 13 10.12 1.78 -1.47
N PRO A 14 9.06 1.57 -0.67
CA PRO A 14 9.15 1.75 0.77
C PRO A 14 10.02 0.67 1.42
N ASP A 15 10.51 0.96 2.62
CA ASP A 15 11.20 -0.04 3.44
C ASP A 15 10.27 -1.21 3.79
N PRO A 16 10.78 -2.45 3.90
CA PRO A 16 9.97 -3.60 4.25
C PRO A 16 9.17 -3.42 5.54
N GLY A 17 7.87 -3.68 5.47
CA GLY A 17 6.96 -3.61 6.63
C GLY A 17 6.42 -2.21 6.90
N TYR A 18 6.73 -1.23 6.05
CA TYR A 18 6.16 0.11 6.14
C TYR A 18 4.63 0.08 6.08
N LEU A 19 4.05 -0.62 5.09
CA LEU A 19 2.61 -0.63 4.90
C LEU A 19 1.92 -1.40 6.04
N ALA A 20 2.45 -2.55 6.46
CA ALA A 20 1.94 -3.32 7.59
C ALA A 20 2.01 -2.53 8.90
N GLY A 21 3.09 -1.79 9.12
CA GLY A 21 3.25 -0.87 10.25
C GLY A 21 2.21 0.24 10.24
N ALA A 22 2.02 0.90 9.10
CA ALA A 22 1.02 1.94 8.92
C ALA A 22 -0.41 1.40 9.15
N HIS A 23 -0.74 0.25 8.57
CA HIS A 23 -2.04 -0.40 8.74
C HIS A 23 -2.34 -0.71 10.21
N ARG A 24 -1.37 -1.27 10.95
CA ARG A 24 -1.51 -1.52 12.39
C ARG A 24 -1.76 -0.25 13.18
N LEU A 25 -1.03 0.84 12.87
CA LEU A 25 -1.21 2.13 13.52
C LEU A 25 -2.61 2.70 13.24
N LEU A 26 -3.06 2.67 11.98
CA LEU A 26 -4.39 3.17 11.60
C LEU A 26 -5.52 2.41 12.32
N LYS A 27 -5.39 1.08 12.47
CA LYS A 27 -6.35 0.28 13.24
C LYS A 27 -6.40 0.67 14.71
N GLN A 28 -5.29 1.04 15.33
CA GLN A 28 -5.27 1.53 16.73
C GLN A 28 -6.01 2.86 16.90
N HIS A 29 -6.02 3.69 15.86
CA HIS A 29 -6.63 5.03 15.88
C HIS A 29 -8.01 5.10 15.24
N ASN A 30 -8.60 3.95 14.87
CA ASN A 30 -9.88 3.89 14.14
C ASN A 30 -9.86 4.77 12.87
N ALA A 31 -8.74 4.77 12.16
CA ALA A 31 -8.53 5.49 10.91
C ALA A 31 -8.55 4.51 9.72
N LEU A 32 -9.02 5.00 8.57
CA LEU A 32 -9.11 4.20 7.35
C LEU A 32 -7.78 4.17 6.59
N LEU A 33 -7.45 3.01 6.04
CA LEU A 33 -6.39 2.85 5.04
C LEU A 33 -7.01 2.84 3.63
N ILE A 34 -6.60 3.81 2.81
CA ILE A 34 -6.89 3.84 1.37
C ILE A 34 -5.58 3.55 0.65
N ALA A 35 -5.53 2.47 -0.13
CA ALA A 35 -4.37 2.12 -0.94
C ALA A 35 -4.63 2.54 -2.39
N ASP A 36 -3.89 3.54 -2.87
CA ASP A 36 -3.96 3.96 -4.27
C ASP A 36 -3.08 3.02 -5.11
N GLU A 37 -3.76 2.18 -5.89
CA GLU A 37 -3.15 1.14 -6.72
C GLU A 37 -3.33 1.42 -8.21
N VAL A 38 -3.61 2.67 -8.61
CA VAL A 38 -3.85 3.03 -10.01
C VAL A 38 -2.64 2.66 -10.89
N GLN A 39 -1.42 2.90 -10.39
CA GLN A 39 -0.20 2.54 -11.11
C GLN A 39 0.30 1.13 -10.76
N THR A 40 0.20 0.73 -9.49
CA THR A 40 0.86 -0.47 -8.96
C THR A 40 0.00 -1.74 -9.02
N GLY A 41 -1.30 -1.59 -9.27
CA GLY A 41 -2.23 -2.71 -9.42
C GLY A 41 -2.09 -3.45 -10.76
N LEU A 42 -3.00 -4.40 -10.97
CA LEU A 42 -3.09 -5.21 -12.19
C LEU A 42 -1.75 -5.86 -12.59
N CYS A 43 -1.10 -6.51 -11.61
CA CYS A 43 0.15 -7.24 -11.82
C CYS A 43 1.39 -6.40 -12.17
N ARG A 44 1.34 -5.06 -12.08
CA ARG A 44 2.51 -4.20 -12.37
C ARG A 44 3.73 -4.58 -11.55
N THR A 45 3.53 -4.94 -10.28
CA THR A 45 4.61 -5.26 -9.34
C THR A 45 4.86 -6.76 -9.18
N GLY A 46 4.18 -7.63 -9.95
CA GLY A 46 4.29 -9.09 -9.84
C GLY A 46 3.25 -9.77 -8.94
N ARG A 47 2.41 -9.00 -8.24
CA ARG A 47 1.19 -9.47 -7.55
C ARG A 47 -0.03 -8.70 -8.08
N MET A 48 -1.24 -9.22 -7.86
CA MET A 48 -2.47 -8.58 -8.36
C MET A 48 -2.57 -7.12 -7.90
N LEU A 49 -2.35 -6.88 -6.60
CA LEU A 49 -2.19 -5.57 -5.99
C LEU A 49 -0.82 -5.51 -5.30
N ALA A 50 -0.22 -4.33 -5.20
CA ALA A 50 1.05 -4.17 -4.52
C ALA A 50 0.93 -4.34 -2.99
N CYS A 51 -0.20 -4.01 -2.38
CA CYS A 51 -0.45 -4.27 -0.96
C CYS A 51 -0.38 -5.77 -0.60
N ASP A 52 -0.57 -6.66 -1.57
CA ASP A 52 -0.45 -8.11 -1.39
C ASP A 52 0.98 -8.54 -1.03
N TRP A 53 2.00 -7.70 -1.26
CA TRP A 53 3.38 -8.00 -0.86
C TRP A 53 3.58 -8.04 0.66
N GLU A 54 2.74 -7.31 1.40
CA GLU A 54 2.78 -7.26 2.87
C GLU A 54 1.53 -7.86 3.53
N ASP A 55 0.71 -8.59 2.77
CA ASP A 55 -0.57 -9.19 3.22
C ASP A 55 -1.50 -8.16 3.90
N VAL A 56 -1.47 -6.91 3.43
CA VAL A 56 -2.30 -5.81 3.97
C VAL A 56 -3.60 -5.72 3.18
N LYS A 57 -4.72 -5.75 3.89
CA LYS A 57 -6.05 -5.49 3.33
C LYS A 57 -6.48 -4.04 3.64
N PRO A 58 -6.41 -3.11 2.68
CA PRO A 58 -6.90 -1.75 2.87
C PRO A 58 -8.43 -1.71 3.01
N ASP A 59 -8.96 -0.63 3.58
CA ASP A 59 -10.40 -0.42 3.71
C ASP A 59 -11.01 0.06 2.38
N ILE A 60 -10.22 0.76 1.55
CA ILE A 60 -10.59 1.26 0.21
C ILE A 60 -9.39 1.06 -0.75
N LEU A 61 -9.68 0.72 -2.00
CA LEU A 61 -8.76 0.65 -3.14
C LEU A 61 -9.04 1.78 -4.13
#